data_AF-A0A7S3M9U9-F1
#
_entry.id   AF-A0A7S3M9U9-F1
#
_cell.length_a   1.000
_cell.length_b   1.000
_cell.length_c   1.000
_cell.angle_alpha   90.00
_cell.angle_beta   90.00
_cell.angle_gamma   90.00
#
_symmetry.space_group_name_H-M   'P 1'
#
loop_
_entity.id
_entity.type
_entity.pdbx_description
1 polymer ?
#
loop_
_entity_poly.entity_id
_entity_poly.type
_entity_poly.pdbx_seq_one_letter_code
_entity_poly.pdbx_strand_id
1 'polypeptide(L)'
;TEPHVADVDESTARAQQGPPLGVDVQRMEQVVRKFSQSWNTETRQINSYVMTSFTNFSNGSEILNQVLMQLLLYYTRLQKIIAKSFPKQPPAFSHEMVTSSTLLMEIKQYS
;
A
#
# COMPACT_ATOMS: atom_id res chain seq x y z
N THR A 1 -33.41 24.71 45.27
CA THR A 1 -32.02 24.91 45.71
C THR A 1 -31.44 23.51 45.81
N GLU A 2 -30.57 22.98 44.96
CA GLU A 2 -29.58 23.50 44.00
C GLU A 2 -29.40 22.45 42.87
N PRO A 3 -28.79 22.83 41.72
CA PRO A 3 -28.53 21.97 40.57
C PRO A 3 -27.15 21.29 40.65
N HIS A 4 -26.95 20.12 40.04
CA HIS A 4 -25.60 19.59 39.77
C HIS A 4 -25.44 19.27 38.29
N VAL A 5 -24.70 20.17 37.65
CA VAL A 5 -24.14 20.11 36.31
C VAL A 5 -22.90 19.21 36.37
N ALA A 6 -22.80 18.17 35.54
CA ALA A 6 -21.55 17.56 35.04
C ALA A 6 -21.83 16.21 34.36
N ASP A 7 -22.28 16.20 33.10
CA ASP A 7 -22.10 15.04 32.21
C ASP A 7 -22.01 15.48 30.75
N VAL A 8 -21.30 16.59 30.51
CA VAL A 8 -21.02 17.06 29.17
C VAL A 8 -19.55 17.41 29.15
N ASP A 9 -18.69 16.41 28.89
CA ASP A 9 -17.48 16.55 28.05
C ASP A 9 -16.54 15.31 28.14
N GLU A 10 -17.04 14.08 27.97
CA GLU A 10 -16.15 12.92 27.74
C GLU A 10 -16.41 12.23 26.39
N SER A 11 -17.62 12.37 25.86
CA SER A 11 -18.03 11.81 24.56
C SER A 11 -17.51 12.59 23.35
N THR A 12 -17.12 13.85 23.54
CA THR A 12 -16.68 14.80 22.49
C THR A 12 -15.18 14.74 22.20
N ALA A 13 -14.35 14.29 23.15
CA ALA A 13 -12.90 14.18 22.96
C ALA A 13 -12.47 12.97 22.10
N ARG A 14 -13.34 11.96 21.92
CA ARG A 14 -13.05 10.76 21.11
C ARG A 14 -13.25 10.95 19.60
N ALA A 15 -13.79 12.10 19.17
CA ALA A 15 -14.19 12.37 17.79
C ALA A 15 -13.06 12.95 16.90
N GLN A 16 -11.88 13.23 17.44
CA GLN A 16 -10.77 13.85 16.69
C GLN A 16 -9.46 13.09 16.84
N GLN A 17 -9.50 11.76 16.79
CA GLN A 17 -8.28 10.99 16.64
C GLN A 17 -8.04 10.76 15.16
N GLY A 18 -7.30 11.70 14.57
CA GLY A 18 -6.60 11.49 13.32
C GLY A 18 -5.63 10.30 13.40
N PRO A 19 -4.83 10.07 12.36
CA PRO A 19 -3.89 8.96 12.29
C PRO A 19 -3.05 8.86 13.58
N PRO A 20 -2.72 7.63 14.05
CA PRO A 20 -2.01 7.41 15.31
C PRO A 20 -0.78 8.31 15.41
N LEU A 21 -0.54 8.86 16.60
CA LEU A 21 0.65 9.66 16.91
C LEU A 21 1.91 8.89 16.46
N GLY A 22 2.63 9.44 15.48
CA GLY A 22 3.84 8.83 14.89
C GLY A 22 3.68 8.28 13.47
N VAL A 23 2.50 8.38 12.84
CA VAL A 23 2.31 8.03 11.43
C VAL A 23 2.52 9.26 10.54
N ASP A 24 3.55 9.25 9.71
CA ASP A 24 3.77 10.25 8.65
C ASP A 24 2.85 9.97 7.46
N VAL A 25 1.68 10.58 7.49
CA VAL A 25 0.64 10.42 6.47
C VAL A 25 1.07 11.00 5.13
N GLN A 26 1.81 12.10 5.15
CA GLN A 26 2.23 12.79 3.93
C GLN A 26 3.23 11.92 3.16
N ARG A 27 4.18 11.30 3.86
CA ARG A 27 5.10 10.32 3.27
C ARG A 27 4.36 9.08 2.77
N MET A 28 3.38 8.59 3.52
CA MET A 28 2.57 7.44 3.11
C MET A 28 1.81 7.69 1.81
N GLU A 29 1.17 8.86 1.71
CA GLU A 29 0.49 9.32 0.50
C GLU A 29 1.45 9.42 -0.69
N GLN A 30 2.61 10.06 -0.51
CA GLN A 30 3.63 10.17 -1.56
C GLN A 30 4.08 8.81 -2.09
N VAL A 31 4.29 7.83 -1.20
CA VAL A 31 4.66 6.46 -1.58
C VAL A 31 3.55 5.78 -2.38
N VAL A 32 2.31 5.87 -1.93
CA VAL A 32 1.15 5.27 -2.61
C VAL A 32 0.98 5.87 -4.01
N ARG A 33 1.01 7.20 -4.12
CA ARG A 33 0.84 7.91 -5.39
C ARG A 33 1.95 7.61 -6.37
N LYS A 34 3.21 7.67 -5.91
CA LYS A 34 4.37 7.35 -6.75
C LYS A 34 4.27 5.92 -7.28
N PHE A 35 3.99 4.96 -6.40
CA PHE A 35 3.82 3.57 -6.80
C PHE A 35 2.69 3.42 -7.83
N SER A 36 1.53 4.01 -7.59
CA SER A 36 0.38 3.94 -8.51
C SER A 36 0.70 4.49 -9.91
N GLN A 37 1.51 5.54 -9.98
CA GLN A 37 1.92 6.16 -11.24
C GLN A 37 3.00 5.37 -11.99
N SER A 38 3.94 4.74 -11.27
CA SER A 38 5.14 4.15 -11.88
C SER A 38 5.15 2.62 -11.95
N TRP A 39 4.35 1.91 -11.15
CA TRP A 39 4.47 0.45 -10.95
C TRP A 39 4.47 -0.33 -12.27
N ASN A 40 3.64 0.05 -13.23
CA ASN A 40 3.47 -0.68 -14.48
C ASN A 40 4.70 -0.51 -15.40
N THR A 41 5.27 0.69 -15.42
CA THR A 41 6.52 1.00 -16.12
C THR A 41 7.71 0.33 -15.43
N GLU A 42 7.80 0.43 -14.10
CA GLU A 42 8.88 -0.19 -13.32
C GLU A 42 8.84 -1.72 -13.42
N THR A 43 7.65 -2.34 -13.43
CA THR A 43 7.47 -3.79 -13.61
C THR A 43 7.96 -4.25 -15.00
N ARG A 44 7.65 -3.48 -16.06
CA ARG A 44 8.17 -3.76 -17.40
C ARG A 44 9.68 -3.60 -17.50
N GLN A 45 10.24 -2.60 -16.82
CA GLN A 45 11.69 -2.43 -16.76
C GLN A 45 12.36 -3.61 -16.04
N ILE A 46 11.79 -4.09 -14.93
CA ILE A 46 12.26 -5.28 -14.22
C ILE A 46 12.28 -6.48 -15.18
N ASN A 47 11.19 -6.73 -15.92
CA ASN A 47 11.15 -7.80 -16.92
C ASN A 47 12.26 -7.64 -17.98
N SER A 48 12.39 -6.44 -18.55
CA SER A 48 13.45 -6.16 -19.53
C SER A 48 14.84 -6.43 -18.96
N TYR A 49 15.14 -5.97 -17.74
CA TYR A 49 16.43 -6.18 -17.11
C TYR A 49 16.73 -7.65 -16.86
N VAL A 50 15.73 -8.43 -16.42
CA VAL A 50 15.90 -9.86 -16.21
C VAL A 50 16.16 -10.56 -17.55
N MET A 51 15.37 -10.27 -18.59
CA MET A 51 15.57 -10.86 -19.91
C MET A 51 16.92 -10.51 -20.55
N THR A 52 17.46 -9.30 -20.30
CA THR A 52 18.78 -8.91 -20.81
C THR A 52 19.95 -9.45 -19.97
N SER A 53 19.73 -9.69 -18.68
CA SER A 53 20.81 -10.06 -17.75
C SER A 53 21.05 -11.57 -17.67
N PHE A 54 20.04 -12.39 -18.00
CA PHE A 54 20.13 -13.84 -17.91
C PHE A 54 20.01 -14.49 -19.30
N THR A 55 21.10 -15.11 -19.77
CA THR A 55 21.15 -15.82 -21.06
C THR A 55 20.23 -17.05 -21.10
N ASN A 56 19.98 -17.67 -19.94
CA ASN A 56 19.07 -18.80 -19.82
C ASN A 56 17.66 -18.28 -19.50
N PHE A 57 16.74 -18.46 -20.44
CA PHE A 57 15.35 -18.00 -20.31
C PHE A 57 14.62 -18.63 -19.11
N SER A 58 14.82 -19.92 -18.82
CA SER A 58 14.19 -20.58 -17.68
C SER A 58 14.65 -19.97 -16.35
N ASN A 59 15.95 -19.71 -16.21
CA ASN A 59 16.49 -19.04 -15.02
C ASN A 59 16.01 -17.59 -14.91
N GLY A 60 15.99 -16.85 -16.03
CA GLY A 60 15.45 -15.49 -16.06
C GLY A 60 13.97 -15.44 -15.67
N SER A 61 13.15 -16.34 -16.21
CA SER A 61 11.72 -16.44 -15.87
C SER A 61 11.49 -16.78 -14.39
N GLU A 62 12.28 -17.71 -13.82
CA GLU A 62 12.20 -18.04 -12.40
C GLU A 62 12.54 -16.84 -11.51
N ILE A 63 13.63 -16.13 -11.83
CA ILE A 63 14.05 -14.92 -11.10
C ILE A 63 12.99 -13.83 -11.22
N LEU A 64 12.43 -13.62 -12.42
CA LEU A 64 11.35 -12.66 -12.63
C LEU A 64 10.16 -12.97 -11.73
N ASN A 65 9.72 -14.23 -11.70
CA ASN A 65 8.62 -14.68 -10.86
C ASN A 65 8.89 -14.41 -9.38
N GLN A 66 10.09 -14.72 -8.88
CA GLN A 66 10.45 -14.43 -7.49
C GLN A 66 10.42 -12.93 -7.18
N VAL A 67 10.92 -12.09 -8.09
CA VAL A 67 10.92 -10.62 -7.91
C VAL A 67 9.50 -10.05 -7.91
N LEU A 68 8.64 -10.48 -8.84
CA LEU A 68 7.26 -10.01 -8.91
C LEU A 68 6.44 -10.46 -7.69
N MET A 69 6.65 -11.70 -7.22
CA MET A 69 6.04 -12.19 -5.98
C MET A 69 6.49 -11.37 -4.76
N GLN A 70 7.78 -11.03 -4.69
CA GLN A 70 8.31 -10.19 -3.62
C GLN A 70 7.73 -8.77 -3.66
N LEU A 71 7.56 -8.19 -4.86
CA LEU A 71 6.89 -6.90 -5.06
C LEU A 71 5.45 -6.92 -4.52
N LEU A 72 4.68 -7.95 -4.87
CA LEU A 72 3.32 -8.14 -4.38
C LEU A 72 3.28 -8.28 -2.85
N LEU A 73 4.21 -9.03 -2.27
CA LEU A 73 4.31 -9.17 -0.81
C LEU A 73 4.54 -7.82 -0.13
N TYR A 74 5.45 -7.00 -0.65
CA TYR A 74 5.70 -5.66 -0.09
C TYR A 74 4.48 -4.75 -0.25
N TYR A 75 3.80 -4.82 -1.38
CA TYR A 75 2.61 -4.02 -1.63
C TYR A 75 1.46 -4.39 -0.68
N THR A 76 1.19 -5.68 -0.48
CA THR A 76 0.17 -6.13 0.48
C THR A 76 0.53 -5.79 1.92
N ARG A 77 1.82 -5.78 2.28
CA ARG A 77 2.29 -5.26 3.59
C ARG A 77 2.02 -3.77 3.73
N LEU A 78 2.25 -2.96 2.70
CA LEU A 78 1.92 -1.53 2.69
C LEU A 78 0.42 -1.31 2.92
N GLN A 79 -0.44 -2.04 2.20
CA GLN A 79 -1.90 -1.98 2.39
C GLN A 79 -2.30 -2.31 3.83
N LYS A 80 -1.68 -3.33 4.44
CA LYS A 80 -1.91 -3.68 5.86
C LYS A 80 -1.45 -2.59 6.81
N ILE A 81 -0.34 -1.91 6.54
CA ILE A 81 0.13 -0.78 7.33
C ILE A 81 -0.89 0.36 7.26
N ILE A 82 -1.35 0.73 6.07
CA ILE A 82 -2.39 1.76 5.87
C ILE A 82 -3.66 1.40 6.65
N ALA A 83 -4.16 0.17 6.51
CA ALA A 83 -5.35 -0.29 7.22
C ALA A 83 -5.19 -0.22 8.75
N LYS A 84 -4.00 -0.55 9.28
CA LYS A 84 -3.69 -0.44 10.71
C LYS A 84 -3.57 1.01 11.18
N SER A 85 -3.03 1.89 10.34
CA SER A 85 -2.92 3.33 10.62
C SER A 85 -4.28 4.04 10.57
N PHE A 86 -5.26 3.49 9.86
CA PHE A 86 -6.56 4.11 9.64
C PHE A 86 -7.72 3.15 9.94
N PRO A 87 -7.90 2.72 11.20
CA PRO A 87 -8.84 1.63 11.55
C PRO A 87 -10.32 2.00 11.42
N LYS A 88 -10.67 3.30 11.46
CA LYS A 88 -12.06 3.78 11.40
C LYS A 88 -12.50 4.23 10.01
N GLN A 89 -11.59 4.84 9.26
CA GLN A 89 -11.88 5.41 7.95
C GLN A 89 -10.64 5.39 7.07
N PRO A 90 -10.70 4.81 5.86
CA PRO A 90 -9.56 4.81 4.95
C PRO A 90 -9.21 6.25 4.50
N PRO A 91 -7.92 6.55 4.31
CA PRO A 91 -7.48 7.88 3.88
C PRO A 91 -7.87 8.14 2.41
N ALA A 92 -8.03 9.40 2.00
CA ALA A 92 -8.49 9.75 0.64
C ALA A 92 -7.63 9.13 -0.48
N PHE A 93 -6.31 9.00 -0.28
CA PHE A 93 -5.40 8.38 -1.24
C PHE A 93 -5.56 6.86 -1.37
N SER A 94 -6.38 6.20 -0.52
CA SER A 94 -6.61 4.76 -0.60
C SER A 94 -7.23 4.33 -1.92
N HIS A 95 -8.00 5.22 -2.56
CA HIS A 95 -8.61 4.97 -3.87
C HIS A 95 -7.60 4.95 -5.02
N GLU A 96 -6.42 5.55 -4.82
CA GLU A 96 -5.34 5.60 -5.82
C GLU A 96 -4.47 4.34 -5.75
N MET A 97 -4.72 3.45 -4.79
CA MET A 97 -4.01 2.17 -4.67
C MET A 97 -4.35 1.23 -5.82
N VAL A 98 -3.31 0.65 -6.42
CA VAL A 98 -3.43 -0.46 -7.37
C VAL A 98 -4.12 -1.65 -6.71
N THR A 99 -5.09 -2.25 -7.39
CA THR A 99 -5.80 -3.43 -6.86
C THR A 99 -4.88 -4.64 -6.85
N SER A 100 -4.91 -5.44 -5.77
CA SER A 100 -4.12 -6.68 -5.69
C SER A 100 -4.42 -7.64 -6.85
N SER A 101 -5.63 -7.61 -7.40
CA SER A 101 -6.03 -8.36 -8.60
C SER A 101 -5.24 -7.96 -9.84
N THR A 102 -4.94 -6.67 -10.03
CA THR A 102 -4.16 -6.16 -11.17
C THR A 102 -2.72 -6.64 -11.08
N LEU A 103 -2.11 -6.57 -9.89
CA LEU A 103 -0.76 -7.09 -9.66
C LEU A 103 -0.68 -8.61 -9.89
N LEU A 104 -1.70 -9.36 -9.45
CA LEU A 104 -1.79 -10.80 -9.68
C LEU A 104 -1.97 -11.17 -11.16
N MET A 105 -2.72 -10.36 -11.92
CA MET A 105 -2.89 -10.55 -13.36
C MET A 105 -1.58 -10.34 -14.10
N GLU A 106 -0.82 -9.29 -13.74
CA GLU A 106 0.50 -9.03 -14.32
C GLU A 106 1.49 -10.16 -14.00
N ILE A 107 1.51 -10.67 -12.76
CA ILE A 107 2.34 -11.82 -12.38
C ILE A 107 2.00 -13.04 -13.25
N LYS A 108 0.70 -13.32 -13.45
CA LYS A 108 0.26 -14.42 -14.31
C LYS A 108 0.64 -14.25 -15.77
N GLN A 109 0.86 -13.02 -16.24
CA GLN A 109 1.24 -12.76 -17.62
C GLN A 109 2.71 -13.12 -17.92
N TYR A 110 3.57 -13.11 -16.89
CA TYR A 110 5.00 -13.42 -17.01
C TYR A 110 5.39 -14.82 -16.49
N SER A 111 4.43 -15.55 -15.90
CA SER A 111 4.59 -16.91 -15.40
C SER A 111 4.16 -17.98 -16.39
#